data_AF-A0A0A3HUL9-F1
#
_entry.id   AF-A0A0A3HUL9-F1
#
_cell.length_a   1.000
_cell.length_b   1.000
_cell.length_c   1.000
_cell.angle_alpha   90.00
_cell.angle_beta   90.00
_cell.angle_gamma   90.00
#
_symmetry.space_group_name_H-M   'P 1'
#
loop_
_entity.id
_entity.type
_entity.pdbx_description
1 polymer ?
#
loop_
_entity_poly.entity_id
_entity_poly.type
_entity_poly.pdbx_seq_one_letter_code
_entity_poly.pdbx_strand_id
1 'polypeptide(L)'
;MEKVIFKNSRGQSIELTNRLPFLLESVEGRGEVGADIQLQSAPFQDGATFIDTTLTTRSLALNVSLIAKSRDGLNDLRHKISTVFNPKLGLGKLIYSNGNVEREIEVVVDGSPAFPVGDAKGRWFQRTVINLIAPNPFWEGVAVDNYKLEDFVGNFRFKFRFPVRFATRGDSRALINKGDVPTPIRVEFRGPVTNPKITNVTTGEFIKVNATIPANYKLILNTSFGNKRVEIIAPDGVVQNAFHYIDLESTFFSLDIGENRFGFITEGGNPEVYVEYKHRYLSV
;
A
#
# COMPACT_ATOMS: atom_id res chain seq x y z
N MET A 1 -12.92 0.04 -20.91
CA MET A 1 -11.76 -0.13 -21.79
C MET A 1 -10.57 -0.39 -20.91
N GLU A 2 -9.73 -1.36 -21.26
CA GLU A 2 -8.53 -1.71 -20.51
C GLU A 2 -7.41 -0.69 -20.80
N LYS A 3 -6.78 -0.21 -19.73
CA LYS A 3 -5.73 0.79 -19.76
C LYS A 3 -4.69 0.48 -18.70
N VAL A 4 -3.43 0.54 -19.08
CA VAL A 4 -2.30 0.36 -18.18
C VAL A 4 -1.39 1.58 -18.29
N ILE A 5 -1.09 2.21 -17.16
CA ILE A 5 -0.11 3.29 -17.09
C ILE A 5 1.07 2.78 -16.27
N PHE A 6 2.26 2.79 -16.86
CA PHE A 6 3.49 2.58 -16.11
C PHE A 6 4.19 3.93 -15.91
N LYS A 7 4.63 4.21 -14.69
CA LYS A 7 5.42 5.39 -14.32
C LYS A 7 6.72 4.95 -13.66
N ASN A 8 7.84 5.38 -14.22
CA ASN A 8 9.16 5.10 -13.65
C ASN A 8 9.56 6.12 -12.57
N SER A 9 10.66 5.86 -11.86
CA SER A 9 11.20 6.72 -10.82
C SER A 9 11.63 8.12 -11.31
N ARG A 10 11.92 8.28 -12.60
CA ARG A 10 12.24 9.57 -13.24
C ARG A 10 11.00 10.40 -13.61
N GLY A 11 9.79 9.90 -13.30
CA GLY A 11 8.53 10.55 -13.62
C GLY A 11 8.08 10.42 -15.07
N GLN A 12 8.81 9.65 -15.90
CA GLN A 12 8.37 9.33 -17.24
C GLN A 12 7.28 8.26 -17.17
N SER A 13 6.25 8.40 -18.00
CA SER A 13 5.16 7.44 -18.08
C SER A 13 4.87 7.00 -19.51
N ILE A 14 4.39 5.77 -19.62
CA ILE A 14 3.81 5.24 -20.86
C ILE A 14 2.40 4.75 -20.53
N GLU A 15 1.46 5.20 -21.35
CA GLU A 15 0.09 4.73 -21.35
C GLU A 15 -0.07 3.68 -22.46
N LEU A 16 -0.42 2.47 -22.06
CA LEU A 16 -0.72 1.32 -22.92
C LEU A 16 -2.24 1.14 -22.93
N THR A 17 -2.84 1.19 -24.12
CA THR A 17 -4.30 1.09 -24.30
C THR A 17 -4.61 0.35 -25.59
N ASN A 18 -5.88 0.26 -25.96
CA ASN A 18 -6.27 -0.21 -27.30
C ASN A 18 -6.08 0.86 -28.40
N ARG A 19 -5.08 1.75 -28.29
CA ARG A 19 -4.83 2.84 -29.24
C ARG A 19 -3.37 2.87 -29.69
N LEU A 20 -3.18 3.30 -30.93
CA LEU A 20 -1.85 3.59 -31.48
C LEU A 20 -1.20 4.74 -30.69
N PRO A 21 0.13 4.74 -30.50
CA PRO A 21 1.12 3.79 -31.07
C PRO A 21 1.41 2.55 -30.20
N PHE A 22 0.89 2.50 -28.97
CA PHE A 22 1.14 1.43 -28.01
C PHE A 22 -0.13 0.60 -27.76
N LEU A 23 -0.29 -0.46 -28.55
CA LEU A 23 -1.44 -1.36 -28.46
C LEU A 23 -1.20 -2.40 -27.35
N LEU A 24 -2.01 -2.37 -26.29
CA LEU A 24 -2.01 -3.41 -25.26
C LEU A 24 -2.79 -4.64 -25.79
N GLU A 25 -2.11 -5.76 -25.96
CA GLU A 25 -2.73 -7.02 -26.42
C GLU A 25 -3.29 -7.82 -25.24
N SER A 26 -2.50 -7.99 -24.18
CA SER A 26 -2.95 -8.65 -22.95
C SER A 26 -2.07 -8.30 -21.74
N VAL A 27 -2.63 -8.52 -20.55
CA VAL A 27 -1.97 -8.41 -19.25
C VAL A 27 -2.08 -9.73 -18.53
N GLU A 28 -0.95 -10.38 -18.28
CA GLU A 28 -0.83 -11.62 -17.52
C GLU A 28 -0.44 -11.33 -16.06
N GLY A 29 -0.77 -12.25 -15.14
CA GLY A 29 -0.49 -12.09 -13.71
C GLY A 29 -1.43 -11.15 -12.95
N ARG A 30 -2.59 -10.81 -13.54
CA ARG A 30 -3.60 -9.93 -12.93
C ARG A 30 -4.21 -10.48 -11.64
N GLY A 31 -4.57 -11.76 -11.64
CA GLY A 31 -5.21 -12.43 -10.51
C GLY A 31 -4.41 -13.57 -9.88
N GLU A 32 -3.34 -14.00 -10.54
CA GLU A 32 -2.51 -15.10 -10.05
C GLU A 32 -1.33 -14.56 -9.25
N VAL A 33 -1.10 -15.18 -8.09
CA VAL A 33 0.09 -14.99 -7.27
C VAL A 33 0.47 -16.35 -6.72
N GLY A 34 1.75 -16.69 -6.79
CA GLY A 34 2.25 -17.92 -6.19
C GLY A 34 2.09 -17.88 -4.68
N ALA A 35 1.78 -19.03 -4.09
CA ALA A 35 1.73 -19.21 -2.66
C ALA A 35 2.70 -20.33 -2.27
N ASP A 36 3.52 -20.08 -1.26
CA ASP A 36 4.36 -21.08 -0.61
C ASP A 36 3.60 -21.63 0.60
N ILE A 37 3.18 -22.89 0.49
CA ILE A 37 2.37 -23.59 1.50
C ILE A 37 3.32 -24.38 2.41
N GLN A 38 3.37 -23.98 3.68
CA GLN A 38 4.24 -24.61 4.67
C GLN A 38 3.51 -25.77 5.34
N LEU A 39 4.03 -26.98 5.14
CA LEU A 39 3.47 -28.23 5.62
C LEU A 39 4.49 -28.97 6.50
N GLN A 40 4.00 -29.65 7.54
CA GLN A 40 4.82 -30.53 8.38
C GLN A 40 4.18 -31.91 8.51
N SER A 41 4.99 -32.95 8.38
CA SER A 41 4.58 -34.34 8.56
C SER A 41 5.22 -34.95 9.80
N ALA A 42 4.44 -35.65 10.64
CA ALA A 42 4.93 -36.44 11.75
C ALA A 42 5.09 -37.94 11.38
N PRO A 43 5.93 -38.73 12.09
CA PRO A 43 6.01 -40.17 11.87
C PRO A 43 4.63 -40.84 12.02
N PHE A 44 4.30 -41.73 11.08
CA PHE A 44 3.00 -42.43 11.01
C PHE A 44 1.78 -41.53 10.76
N GLN A 45 1.98 -40.28 10.33
CA GLN A 45 0.91 -39.42 9.86
C GLN A 45 0.64 -39.67 8.37
N ASP A 46 -0.61 -39.97 8.04
CA ASP A 46 -1.08 -39.90 6.65
C ASP A 46 -1.31 -38.43 6.27
N GLY A 47 -0.59 -37.96 5.24
CA GLY A 47 -0.65 -36.57 4.79
C GLY A 47 0.30 -35.65 5.58
N ALA A 48 -0.08 -34.37 5.70
CA ALA A 48 0.70 -33.36 6.41
C ALA A 48 -0.20 -32.37 7.13
N THR A 49 0.31 -31.79 8.20
CA THR A 49 -0.31 -30.71 8.96
C THR A 49 0.04 -29.38 8.31
N PHE A 50 -0.98 -28.56 8.04
CA PHE A 50 -0.80 -27.20 7.56
C PHE A 50 -0.27 -26.28 8.67
N ILE A 51 0.83 -25.57 8.39
CA ILE A 51 1.40 -24.58 9.31
C ILE A 51 0.94 -23.18 8.90
N ASP A 52 1.31 -22.74 7.70
CA ASP A 52 1.06 -21.37 7.23
C ASP A 52 1.15 -21.27 5.70
N THR A 53 0.72 -20.14 5.14
CA THR A 53 0.88 -19.81 3.71
C THR A 53 1.47 -18.42 3.56
N THR A 54 2.53 -18.31 2.77
CA THR A 54 3.09 -17.00 2.39
C THR A 54 2.92 -16.77 0.89
N LEU A 55 2.66 -15.54 0.48
CA LEU A 55 2.58 -15.19 -0.93
C LEU A 55 3.96 -14.84 -1.46
N THR A 56 4.30 -15.37 -2.64
CA THR A 56 5.54 -15.03 -3.34
C THR A 56 5.41 -13.67 -4.02
N THR A 57 6.52 -13.16 -4.55
CA THR A 57 6.48 -12.01 -5.46
C THR A 57 5.57 -12.30 -6.64
N ARG A 58 4.87 -11.28 -7.14
CA ARG A 58 4.00 -11.41 -8.32
C ARG A 58 4.78 -11.08 -9.58
N SER A 59 4.69 -11.94 -10.59
CA SER A 59 5.17 -11.64 -11.94
C SER A 59 4.02 -11.17 -12.82
N LEU A 60 4.25 -10.11 -13.58
CA LEU A 60 3.31 -9.53 -14.55
C LEU A 60 3.99 -9.50 -15.92
N ALA A 61 3.25 -9.87 -16.96
CA ALA A 61 3.71 -9.72 -18.35
C ALA A 61 2.74 -8.85 -19.13
N LEU A 62 3.26 -7.78 -19.74
CA LEU A 62 2.50 -6.90 -20.62
C LEU A 62 2.87 -7.24 -22.06
N ASN A 63 1.90 -7.79 -22.80
CA ASN A 63 2.03 -8.05 -24.22
C ASN A 63 1.60 -6.80 -24.97
N VAL A 64 2.53 -6.16 -25.67
CA VAL A 64 2.33 -4.86 -26.33
C VAL A 64 2.75 -4.94 -27.79
N SER A 65 1.91 -4.41 -28.67
CA SER A 65 2.19 -4.21 -30.08
C SER A 65 2.52 -2.73 -30.35
N LEU A 66 3.72 -2.48 -30.84
CA LEU A 66 4.17 -1.16 -31.30
C LEU A 66 3.80 -1.00 -32.76
N ILE A 67 3.10 0.06 -33.10
CA ILE A 67 2.69 0.31 -34.49
C ILE A 67 3.10 1.73 -34.87
N ALA A 68 3.82 1.86 -35.99
CA ALA A 68 4.32 3.12 -36.51
C ALA A 68 4.12 3.24 -38.02
N LYS A 69 4.03 4.47 -38.51
CA LYS A 69 3.89 4.78 -39.95
C LYS A 69 5.22 4.81 -40.71
N SER A 70 6.35 4.62 -40.04
CA SER A 70 7.69 4.59 -40.63
C SER A 70 8.61 3.67 -39.84
N ARG A 71 9.68 3.19 -40.47
CA ARG A 71 10.70 2.36 -39.81
C ARG A 71 11.45 3.14 -38.73
N ASP A 72 11.73 4.42 -38.98
CA ASP A 72 12.38 5.30 -38.01
C ASP A 72 11.48 5.55 -36.81
N GLY A 73 10.19 5.82 -37.04
CA GLY A 73 9.21 5.96 -35.95
C GLY A 73 9.06 4.68 -35.11
N LEU A 74 9.21 3.51 -35.74
CA LEU A 74 9.21 2.25 -34.99
C LEU A 74 10.46 2.12 -34.09
N ASN A 75 11.62 2.55 -34.57
CA ASN A 75 12.84 2.60 -33.76
C ASN A 75 12.72 3.61 -32.60
N ASP A 76 12.10 4.76 -32.84
CA ASP A 76 11.85 5.77 -31.80
C ASP A 76 10.93 5.24 -30.70
N LEU A 77 9.86 4.52 -31.07
CA LEU A 77 8.97 3.87 -30.10
C LEU A 77 9.69 2.80 -29.28
N ARG A 78 10.56 2.00 -29.92
CA ARG A 78 11.40 1.02 -29.22
C ARG A 78 12.31 1.69 -28.21
N HIS A 79 13.02 2.74 -28.63
CA HIS A 79 13.90 3.50 -27.75
C HIS A 79 13.12 4.11 -26.57
N LYS A 80 11.92 4.66 -26.83
CA LYS A 80 11.04 5.22 -25.79
C LYS A 80 10.63 4.17 -24.77
N ILE A 81 10.19 2.97 -25.20
CA ILE A 81 9.86 1.89 -24.28
C ILE A 81 11.07 1.44 -23.47
N SER A 82 12.21 1.19 -24.12
CA SER A 82 13.43 0.77 -23.42
C SER A 82 13.93 1.80 -22.42
N THR A 83 13.71 3.10 -22.70
CA THR A 83 14.09 4.18 -21.77
C THR A 83 13.19 4.20 -20.54
N VAL A 84 11.87 4.06 -20.73
CA VAL A 84 10.91 4.12 -19.63
C VAL A 84 10.96 2.84 -18.79
N PHE A 85 10.97 1.68 -19.44
CA PHE A 85 11.08 0.36 -18.83
C PHE A 85 12.54 -0.07 -18.66
N ASN A 86 13.36 0.81 -18.08
CA ASN A 86 14.76 0.49 -17.78
C ASN A 86 14.86 -0.14 -16.38
N PRO A 87 15.38 -1.37 -16.25
CA PRO A 87 15.47 -2.07 -14.96
C PRO A 87 16.38 -1.36 -13.94
N LYS A 88 17.33 -0.52 -14.39
CA LYS A 88 18.21 0.25 -13.49
C LYS A 88 17.50 1.41 -12.79
N LEU A 89 16.27 1.73 -13.16
CA LEU A 89 15.51 2.82 -12.54
C LEU A 89 14.85 2.44 -11.21
N GLY A 90 14.88 1.16 -10.82
CA GLY A 90 14.32 0.67 -9.57
C GLY A 90 12.80 0.53 -9.60
N LEU A 91 12.14 0.83 -8.48
CA LEU A 91 10.69 0.72 -8.33
C LEU A 91 9.97 1.72 -9.26
N GLY A 92 9.02 1.19 -10.02
CA GLY A 92 8.03 1.94 -10.77
C GLY A 92 6.62 1.64 -10.25
N LYS A 93 5.67 2.45 -10.69
CA LYS A 93 4.25 2.28 -10.35
C LYS A 93 3.49 1.89 -11.60
N LEU A 94 2.74 0.79 -11.52
CA LEU A 94 1.83 0.32 -12.54
C LEU A 94 0.39 0.58 -12.08
N ILE A 95 -0.37 1.33 -12.89
CA ILE A 95 -1.79 1.61 -12.63
C ILE A 95 -2.58 0.86 -13.70
N TYR A 96 -3.44 -0.05 -13.25
CA TYR A 96 -4.36 -0.81 -14.09
C TYR A 96 -5.77 -0.26 -13.94
N SER A 97 -6.42 0.01 -15.07
CA SER A 97 -7.78 0.54 -15.14
C SER A 97 -8.58 -0.31 -16.13
N ASN A 98 -9.67 -0.92 -15.66
CA ASN A 98 -10.65 -1.57 -16.53
C ASN A 98 -12.08 -1.25 -16.07
N GLY A 99 -12.75 -0.36 -16.81
CA GLY A 99 -14.11 0.05 -16.46
C GLY A 99 -14.13 0.82 -15.14
N ASN A 100 -14.77 0.24 -14.12
CA ASN A 100 -14.89 0.84 -12.79
C ASN A 100 -13.78 0.37 -11.82
N VAL A 101 -12.94 -0.58 -12.22
CA VAL A 101 -11.84 -1.09 -11.39
C VAL A 101 -10.58 -0.33 -11.73
N GLU A 102 -10.05 0.41 -10.76
CA GLU A 102 -8.77 1.08 -10.85
C GLU A 102 -7.91 0.68 -9.64
N ARG A 103 -6.75 0.06 -9.91
CA ARG A 103 -5.82 -0.39 -8.87
C ARG A 103 -4.39 -0.12 -9.30
N GLU A 104 -3.51 0.05 -8.32
CA GLU A 104 -2.09 0.29 -8.54
C GLU A 104 -1.23 -0.78 -7.87
N ILE A 105 -0.04 -1.02 -8.41
CA ILE A 105 0.94 -1.95 -7.85
C ILE A 105 2.34 -1.41 -8.11
N GLU A 106 3.24 -1.61 -7.13
CA GLU A 106 4.65 -1.26 -7.26
C GLU A 106 5.42 -2.42 -7.89
N VAL A 107 6.17 -2.13 -8.95
CA VAL A 107 6.81 -3.15 -9.78
C VAL A 107 8.23 -2.71 -10.18
N VAL A 108 9.09 -3.69 -10.38
CA VAL A 108 10.42 -3.54 -10.98
C VAL A 108 10.39 -4.19 -12.35
N VAL A 109 11.08 -3.60 -13.33
CA VAL A 109 11.18 -4.20 -14.67
C VAL A 109 12.15 -5.38 -14.61
N ASP A 110 11.71 -6.55 -15.06
CA ASP A 110 12.51 -7.76 -15.12
C ASP A 110 13.14 -7.90 -16.51
N GLY A 111 14.37 -7.40 -16.63
CA GLY A 111 15.11 -7.34 -17.88
C GLY A 111 14.69 -6.19 -18.81
N SER A 112 15.46 -5.99 -19.88
CA SER A 112 15.07 -5.03 -20.92
C SER A 112 13.91 -5.60 -21.76
N PRO A 113 12.96 -4.76 -22.21
CA PRO A 113 11.89 -5.19 -23.11
C PRO A 113 12.42 -6.02 -24.28
N ALA A 114 11.89 -7.23 -24.44
CA ALA A 114 12.34 -8.15 -25.47
C ALA A 114 11.64 -7.83 -26.81
N PHE A 115 12.43 -7.66 -27.86
CA PHE A 115 11.94 -7.43 -29.23
C PHE A 115 12.23 -8.64 -30.11
N PRO A 116 11.37 -9.68 -30.08
CA PRO A 116 11.56 -10.88 -30.87
C PRO A 116 11.56 -10.59 -32.38
N VAL A 117 12.38 -11.34 -33.11
CA VAL A 117 12.50 -11.28 -34.58
C VAL A 117 11.63 -12.38 -35.20
N GLY A 118 11.18 -12.21 -36.45
CA GLY A 118 10.29 -13.17 -37.14
C GLY A 118 8.85 -12.65 -37.23
N ASP A 119 7.86 -13.52 -36.98
CA ASP A 119 6.42 -13.19 -37.08
C ASP A 119 5.97 -12.10 -36.09
N ALA A 120 6.78 -11.84 -35.07
CA ALA A 120 6.59 -10.73 -34.13
C ALA A 120 6.98 -9.35 -34.70
N LYS A 121 7.54 -9.31 -35.92
CA LYS A 121 8.04 -8.08 -36.58
C LYS A 121 7.47 -7.96 -38.00
N GLY A 122 6.60 -6.98 -38.19
CA GLY A 122 6.15 -6.55 -39.50
C GLY A 122 6.88 -5.32 -40.03
N ARG A 123 6.47 -4.85 -41.22
CA ARG A 123 6.98 -3.60 -41.82
C ARG A 123 6.62 -2.36 -40.99
N TRP A 124 5.49 -2.42 -40.27
CA TRP A 124 4.90 -1.29 -39.55
C TRP A 124 4.56 -1.60 -38.09
N PHE A 125 4.83 -2.83 -37.65
CA PHE A 125 4.51 -3.26 -36.29
C PHE A 125 5.62 -4.13 -35.68
N GLN A 126 5.72 -4.11 -34.35
CA GLN A 126 6.63 -4.95 -33.57
C GLN A 126 5.95 -5.33 -32.26
N ARG A 127 5.79 -6.63 -32.01
CA ARG A 127 5.36 -7.14 -30.71
C ARG A 127 6.53 -7.14 -29.73
N THR A 128 6.24 -6.80 -28.48
CA THR A 128 7.17 -6.78 -27.35
C THR A 128 6.47 -7.31 -26.12
N VAL A 129 7.19 -8.08 -25.32
CA VAL A 129 6.75 -8.51 -23.99
C VAL A 129 7.56 -7.74 -22.96
N ILE A 130 6.87 -7.17 -21.97
CA ILE A 130 7.48 -6.47 -20.86
C ILE A 130 7.18 -7.25 -19.59
N ASN A 131 8.21 -7.87 -19.03
CA ASN A 131 8.12 -8.59 -17.77
C ASN A 131 8.38 -7.63 -16.61
N LEU A 132 7.54 -7.73 -15.59
CA LEU A 132 7.58 -6.92 -14.39
C LEU A 132 7.47 -7.85 -13.18
N ILE A 133 8.21 -7.55 -12.12
CA ILE A 133 8.11 -8.26 -10.84
C ILE A 133 7.64 -7.27 -9.79
N ALA A 134 6.55 -7.59 -9.10
CA ALA A 134 6.06 -6.86 -7.95
C ALA A 134 6.61 -7.50 -6.66
N PRO A 135 7.51 -6.82 -5.92
CA PRO A 135 8.00 -7.32 -4.64
C PRO A 135 6.88 -7.47 -3.61
N ASN A 136 5.92 -6.54 -3.61
CA ASN A 136 4.67 -6.66 -2.88
C ASN A 136 3.59 -7.19 -3.84
N PRO A 137 3.02 -8.38 -3.60
CA PRO A 137 2.06 -8.98 -4.52
C PRO A 137 0.67 -8.35 -4.45
N PHE A 138 0.36 -7.47 -3.50
CA PHE A 138 -0.98 -6.91 -3.36
C PHE A 138 -1.20 -5.74 -4.33
N TRP A 139 -2.35 -5.73 -5.00
CA TRP A 139 -2.85 -4.53 -5.67
C TRP A 139 -3.40 -3.57 -4.62
N GLU A 140 -3.11 -2.30 -4.73
CA GLU A 140 -3.63 -1.25 -3.85
C GLU A 140 -4.69 -0.42 -4.57
N GLY A 141 -5.66 0.11 -3.81
CA GLY A 141 -6.56 1.14 -4.33
C GLY A 141 -5.79 2.41 -4.69
N VAL A 142 -6.21 3.10 -5.77
CA VAL A 142 -5.62 4.40 -6.15
C VAL A 142 -5.98 5.49 -5.14
N ALA A 143 -7.20 5.45 -4.60
CA ALA A 143 -7.64 6.36 -3.55
C ALA A 143 -7.08 5.94 -2.19
N VAL A 144 -6.60 6.94 -1.43
CA VAL A 144 -6.25 6.80 -0.02
C VAL A 144 -7.46 7.22 0.80
N ASP A 145 -7.94 6.33 1.65
CA ASP A 145 -8.95 6.68 2.63
C ASP A 145 -8.28 7.38 3.80
N ASN A 146 -8.75 8.59 4.12
CA ASN A 146 -8.25 9.39 5.23
C ASN A 146 -9.41 9.75 6.16
N TYR A 147 -9.36 9.23 7.38
CA TYR A 147 -10.38 9.45 8.39
C TYR A 147 -9.82 10.22 9.58
N LYS A 148 -10.47 11.33 9.92
CA LYS A 148 -10.20 12.04 11.17
C LYS A 148 -10.82 11.24 12.33
N LEU A 149 -10.04 10.88 13.34
CA LEU A 149 -10.59 10.40 14.60
C LEU A 149 -11.01 11.62 15.41
N GLU A 150 -12.27 11.63 15.84
CA GLU A 150 -12.78 12.68 16.71
C GLU A 150 -12.55 12.29 18.16
N ASP A 151 -12.32 13.28 19.01
CA ASP A 151 -12.23 13.10 20.45
C ASP A 151 -13.50 13.65 21.07
N PHE A 152 -14.45 12.78 21.43
CA PHE A 152 -15.62 13.23 22.16
C PHE A 152 -15.31 13.32 23.64
N VAL A 153 -15.00 14.53 24.10
CA VAL A 153 -14.91 14.84 25.53
C VAL A 153 -16.32 15.01 26.07
N GLY A 154 -16.90 13.90 26.57
CA GLY A 154 -18.17 13.91 27.26
C GLY A 154 -18.09 14.67 28.59
N ASN A 155 -18.33 15.97 28.58
CA ASN A 155 -18.48 16.79 29.79
C ASN A 155 -19.87 16.58 30.42
N PHE A 156 -20.17 15.37 30.90
CA PHE A 156 -21.40 15.09 31.63
C PHE A 156 -21.20 15.36 33.13
N ARG A 157 -21.76 16.48 33.64
CA ARG A 157 -21.76 16.83 35.08
C ARG A 157 -23.18 16.71 35.64
N PHE A 158 -23.37 15.78 36.56
CA PHE A 158 -24.59 15.63 37.39
C PHE A 158 -24.20 15.35 38.84
N LYS A 159 -25.10 15.55 39.80
CA LYS A 159 -24.84 15.24 41.22
C LYS A 159 -24.90 13.72 41.43
N PHE A 160 -23.81 13.09 41.89
CA PHE A 160 -23.76 11.63 42.16
C PHE A 160 -23.28 11.30 43.59
N ARG A 161 -23.61 10.09 44.08
CA ARG A 161 -23.12 9.45 45.33
C ARG A 161 -22.34 8.18 45.01
N PHE A 162 -21.27 7.88 45.76
CA PHE A 162 -20.30 6.80 45.50
C PHE A 162 -20.81 5.39 45.86
N PRO A 163 -20.24 4.33 45.24
CA PRO A 163 -19.09 4.34 44.32
C PRO A 163 -19.47 4.42 42.83
N VAL A 164 -18.91 5.40 42.13
CA VAL A 164 -19.09 5.61 40.68
C VAL A 164 -17.79 5.30 39.96
N ARG A 165 -17.85 4.54 38.85
CA ARG A 165 -16.77 4.39 37.89
C ARG A 165 -17.03 5.34 36.72
N PHE A 166 -16.07 6.20 36.38
CA PHE A 166 -16.16 7.06 35.20
C PHE A 166 -15.81 6.28 33.93
N ALA A 167 -16.47 6.60 32.83
CA ALA A 167 -16.08 6.14 31.51
C ALA A 167 -14.81 6.88 31.04
N THR A 168 -13.86 6.13 30.49
CA THR A 168 -12.60 6.65 29.95
C THR A 168 -12.82 7.34 28.61
N ARG A 169 -12.03 8.38 28.34
CA ARG A 169 -11.89 9.09 27.04
C ARG A 169 -11.69 8.09 25.89
N GLY A 170 -12.36 8.34 24.77
CA GLY A 170 -12.13 7.63 23.52
C GLY A 170 -13.41 7.44 22.73
N ASP A 171 -13.69 8.35 21.80
CA ASP A 171 -14.56 7.98 20.69
C ASP A 171 -13.82 6.94 19.85
N SER A 172 -14.55 5.95 19.36
CA SER A 172 -14.02 4.91 18.51
C SER A 172 -14.65 5.04 17.14
N ARG A 173 -13.85 5.32 16.12
CA ARG A 173 -14.34 5.39 14.75
C ARG A 173 -14.27 4.00 14.12
N ALA A 174 -15.36 3.58 13.50
CA ALA A 174 -15.38 2.40 12.65
C ALA A 174 -14.73 2.73 11.30
N LEU A 175 -13.65 2.03 10.98
CA LEU A 175 -12.97 2.04 9.68
C LEU A 175 -13.26 0.70 9.01
N ILE A 176 -13.59 0.72 7.72
CA ILE A 176 -13.96 -0.49 6.99
C ILE A 176 -12.89 -0.77 5.95
N ASN A 177 -12.26 -1.93 6.04
CA ASN A 177 -11.41 -2.46 4.98
C ASN A 177 -12.25 -3.27 3.99
N LYS A 178 -12.43 -2.74 2.78
CA LYS A 178 -13.11 -3.40 1.66
C LYS A 178 -12.15 -4.22 0.78
N GLY A 179 -10.89 -4.36 1.21
CA GLY A 179 -9.89 -5.18 0.54
C GLY A 179 -10.07 -6.67 0.82
N ASP A 180 -9.23 -7.47 0.17
CA ASP A 180 -9.21 -8.94 0.32
C ASP A 180 -8.21 -9.40 1.39
N VAL A 181 -7.36 -8.49 1.88
CA VAL A 181 -6.31 -8.78 2.87
C VAL A 181 -6.18 -7.65 3.89
N PRO A 182 -5.58 -7.90 5.07
CA PRO A 182 -5.28 -6.86 6.03
C PRO A 182 -4.37 -5.76 5.45
N THR A 183 -4.64 -4.51 5.81
CA THR A 183 -3.92 -3.36 5.26
C THR A 183 -3.16 -2.60 6.36
N PRO A 184 -1.93 -2.14 6.10
CA PRO A 184 -1.23 -1.31 7.06
C PRO A 184 -1.90 0.06 7.13
N ILE A 185 -1.70 0.72 8.27
CA ILE A 185 -2.22 2.06 8.50
C ILE A 185 -1.09 3.05 8.67
N ARG A 186 -1.39 4.29 8.33
CA ARG A 186 -0.56 5.45 8.64
C ARG A 186 -1.37 6.38 9.53
N VAL A 187 -0.89 6.63 10.74
CA VAL A 187 -1.55 7.52 11.70
C VAL A 187 -0.75 8.81 11.81
N GLU A 188 -1.43 9.95 11.64
CA GLU A 188 -0.85 11.28 11.78
C GLU A 188 -1.52 12.00 12.96
N PHE A 189 -0.75 12.33 13.99
CA PHE A 189 -1.17 13.23 15.06
C PHE A 189 -0.67 14.64 14.75
N ARG A 190 -1.57 15.61 14.69
CA ARG A 190 -1.26 17.03 14.43
C ARG A 190 -1.54 17.87 15.65
N GLY A 191 -0.56 18.66 16.09
CA GLY A 191 -0.71 19.55 17.24
C GLY A 191 -0.09 18.98 18.52
N PRO A 192 -0.23 19.72 19.64
CA PRO A 192 0.44 19.37 20.88
C PRO A 192 -0.13 18.06 21.42
N VAL A 193 0.74 17.10 21.71
CA VAL A 193 0.32 15.82 22.28
C VAL A 193 1.38 15.26 23.23
N THR A 194 0.91 14.76 24.36
CA THR A 194 1.74 14.08 25.35
C THR A 194 1.35 12.61 25.40
N ASN A 195 2.35 11.75 25.21
CA ASN A 195 2.23 10.29 25.28
C ASN A 195 1.06 9.71 24.44
N PRO A 196 1.00 9.99 23.12
CA PRO A 196 -0.09 9.50 22.28
C PRO A 196 -0.14 7.97 22.24
N LYS A 197 -1.36 7.43 22.32
CA LYS A 197 -1.66 6.00 22.17
C LYS A 197 -2.77 5.82 21.14
N ILE A 198 -2.51 5.06 20.08
CA ILE A 198 -3.54 4.57 19.14
C ILE A 198 -3.87 3.11 19.47
N THR A 199 -5.14 2.75 19.50
CA THR A 199 -5.62 1.41 19.87
C THR A 199 -6.58 0.90 18.80
N ASN A 200 -6.33 -0.30 18.29
CA ASN A 200 -7.35 -1.08 17.60
C ASN A 200 -8.23 -1.74 18.68
N VAL A 201 -9.43 -1.21 18.87
CA VAL A 201 -10.38 -1.71 19.88
C VAL A 201 -10.90 -3.10 19.50
N THR A 202 -10.90 -3.45 18.21
CA THR A 202 -11.34 -4.76 17.74
C THR A 202 -10.35 -5.87 18.15
N THR A 203 -9.04 -5.64 18.00
CA THR A 203 -8.01 -6.64 18.34
C THR A 203 -7.42 -6.46 19.74
N GLY A 204 -7.57 -5.27 20.34
CA GLY A 204 -6.93 -4.89 21.61
C GLY A 204 -5.49 -4.42 21.47
N GLU A 205 -4.92 -4.46 20.27
CA GLU A 205 -3.55 -4.05 20.00
C GLU A 205 -3.41 -2.52 20.02
N PHE A 206 -2.26 -2.03 20.47
CA PHE A 206 -2.02 -0.59 20.56
C PHE A 206 -0.58 -0.22 20.23
N ILE A 207 -0.39 1.05 19.87
CA ILE A 207 0.92 1.68 19.71
C ILE A 207 0.93 2.91 20.59
N LYS A 208 1.81 2.93 21.60
CA LYS A 208 2.02 4.07 22.49
C LYS A 208 3.41 4.67 22.22
N VAL A 209 3.48 5.99 22.10
CA VAL A 209 4.74 6.73 21.96
C VAL A 209 4.93 7.59 23.19
N ASN A 210 5.96 7.31 23.98
CA ASN A 210 6.32 8.01 25.21
C ASN A 210 7.14 9.27 24.90
N ALA A 211 6.50 10.24 24.25
CA ALA A 211 7.10 11.53 23.89
C ALA A 211 6.09 12.69 24.06
N THR A 212 6.63 13.89 24.31
CA THR A 212 5.86 15.14 24.27
C THR A 212 6.17 15.86 22.98
N ILE A 213 5.15 16.05 22.16
CA ILE A 213 5.24 16.70 20.85
C ILE A 213 4.69 18.13 20.98
N PRO A 214 5.47 19.16 20.63
CA PRO A 214 5.03 20.55 20.73
C PRO A 214 3.90 20.90 19.77
N ALA A 215 3.27 22.05 19.98
CA ALA A 215 2.33 22.61 19.00
C ALA A 215 3.03 22.86 17.65
N ASN A 216 2.28 22.68 16.55
CA ASN A 216 2.75 22.76 15.15
C ASN A 216 3.66 21.62 14.66
N TYR A 217 4.00 20.65 15.53
CA TYR A 217 4.68 19.43 15.11
C TYR A 217 3.67 18.37 14.70
N LYS A 218 4.15 17.36 13.98
CA LYS A 218 3.37 16.20 13.55
C LYS A 218 4.08 14.92 13.96
N LEU A 219 3.34 13.96 14.49
CA LEU A 219 3.84 12.60 14.70
C LEU A 219 3.21 11.67 13.67
N ILE A 220 4.05 10.95 12.94
CA ILE A 220 3.64 9.98 11.93
C ILE A 220 4.02 8.59 12.40
N LEU A 221 3.02 7.71 12.47
CA LEU A 221 3.18 6.27 12.69
C LEU A 221 2.87 5.57 11.37
N ASN A 222 3.76 4.72 10.89
CA ASN A 222 3.52 3.88 9.72
C ASN A 222 3.70 2.41 10.12
N THR A 223 2.67 1.57 9.88
CA THR A 223 2.70 0.15 10.22
C THR A 223 3.05 -0.77 9.05
N SER A 224 3.37 -0.20 7.88
CA SER A 224 3.72 -0.94 6.66
C SER A 224 4.90 -1.88 6.86
N PHE A 225 4.75 -3.13 6.39
CA PHE A 225 5.82 -4.14 6.44
C PHE A 225 7.09 -3.65 5.73
N GLY A 226 8.27 -3.87 6.31
CA GLY A 226 9.56 -3.37 5.81
C GLY A 226 9.75 -1.84 5.91
N ASN A 227 8.72 -1.10 6.31
CA ASN A 227 8.73 0.35 6.40
C ASN A 227 8.02 0.87 7.67
N LYS A 228 8.14 0.11 8.76
CA LYS A 228 7.61 0.51 10.07
C LYS A 228 8.40 1.72 10.57
N ARG A 229 7.72 2.84 10.80
CA ARG A 229 8.36 4.10 11.20
C ARG A 229 7.54 4.85 12.22
N VAL A 230 8.26 5.58 13.06
CA VAL A 230 7.71 6.56 13.98
C VAL A 230 8.58 7.79 13.84
N GLU A 231 8.00 8.86 13.31
CA GLU A 231 8.72 10.07 12.90
C GLU A 231 8.02 11.30 13.48
N ILE A 232 8.79 12.22 14.04
CA ILE A 232 8.32 13.54 14.45
C ILE A 232 8.79 14.53 13.38
N ILE A 233 7.85 15.26 12.78
CA ILE A 233 8.10 16.27 11.76
C ILE A 233 7.92 17.64 12.39
N ALA A 234 8.99 18.44 12.32
CA ALA A 234 9.01 19.82 12.76
C ALA A 234 8.39 20.78 11.71
N PRO A 235 7.97 22.00 12.08
CA PRO A 235 7.36 22.96 11.16
C PRO A 235 8.26 23.37 9.99
N ASP A 236 9.59 23.29 10.18
CA ASP A 236 10.63 23.56 9.17
C ASP A 236 10.87 22.37 8.22
N GLY A 237 10.16 21.25 8.42
CA GLY A 237 10.26 20.04 7.62
C GLY A 237 11.36 19.06 8.07
N VAL A 238 12.07 19.35 9.17
CA VAL A 238 13.06 18.42 9.72
C VAL A 238 12.34 17.18 10.27
N VAL A 239 12.75 16.01 9.79
CA VAL A 239 12.22 14.71 10.22
C VAL A 239 13.15 14.09 11.25
N GLN A 240 12.63 13.86 12.45
CA GLN A 240 13.33 13.17 13.52
C GLN A 240 12.76 11.75 13.69
N ASN A 241 13.63 10.74 13.70
CA ASN A 241 13.24 9.39 14.07
C ASN A 241 12.89 9.34 15.57
N ALA A 242 11.71 8.82 15.88
CA ALA A 242 11.13 8.71 17.21
C ALA A 242 10.77 7.25 17.57
N PHE A 243 11.33 6.28 16.86
CA PHE A 243 11.05 4.85 17.05
C PHE A 243 11.45 4.34 18.44
N HIS A 244 12.50 4.90 19.03
CA HIS A 244 12.95 4.56 20.39
C HIS A 244 12.03 5.08 21.50
N TYR A 245 11.06 5.93 21.19
CA TYR A 245 10.05 6.39 22.15
C TYR A 245 8.85 5.43 22.25
N ILE A 246 8.78 4.40 21.42
CA ILE A 246 7.67 3.44 21.45
C ILE A 246 7.71 2.63 22.76
N ASP A 247 6.55 2.43 23.36
CA ASP A 247 6.40 1.56 24.52
C ASP A 247 6.67 0.10 24.14
N LEU A 248 7.39 -0.64 25.00
CA LEU A 248 7.77 -2.05 24.75
C LEU A 248 6.56 -2.98 24.60
N GLU A 249 5.43 -2.63 25.19
CA GLU A 249 4.18 -3.38 25.05
C GLU A 249 3.41 -3.05 23.75
N SER A 250 3.92 -2.14 22.93
CA SER A 250 3.27 -1.75 21.68
C SER A 250 3.41 -2.82 20.60
N THR A 251 2.31 -3.13 19.94
CA THR A 251 2.27 -4.04 18.80
C THR A 251 1.89 -3.27 17.55
N PHE A 252 2.72 -3.34 16.52
CA PHE A 252 2.38 -2.77 15.20
C PHE A 252 1.33 -3.65 14.53
N PHE A 253 0.10 -3.15 14.47
CA PHE A 253 -1.04 -3.86 13.90
C PHE A 253 -1.41 -3.39 12.49
N SER A 254 -2.29 -4.16 11.84
CA SER A 254 -2.90 -3.86 10.56
C SER A 254 -4.42 -3.71 10.72
N LEU A 255 -5.08 -3.19 9.70
CA LEU A 255 -6.53 -3.10 9.57
C LEU A 255 -7.06 -4.42 8.97
N ASP A 256 -7.74 -5.23 9.77
CA ASP A 256 -8.30 -6.50 9.31
C ASP A 256 -9.42 -6.27 8.28
N ILE A 257 -9.79 -7.33 7.56
CA ILE A 257 -10.89 -7.27 6.58
C ILE A 257 -12.21 -7.00 7.31
N GLY A 258 -13.00 -6.06 6.79
CA GLY A 258 -14.27 -5.66 7.39
C GLY A 258 -14.15 -4.48 8.35
N GLU A 259 -15.03 -4.43 9.35
CA GLU A 259 -15.14 -3.31 10.29
C GLU A 259 -14.12 -3.42 11.43
N ASN A 260 -13.30 -2.38 11.59
CA ASN A 260 -12.34 -2.25 12.67
C ASN A 260 -12.63 -0.95 13.44
N ARG A 261 -12.55 -0.98 14.76
CA ARG A 261 -12.78 0.20 15.59
C ARG A 261 -11.46 0.76 16.11
N PHE A 262 -11.17 2.02 15.79
CA PHE A 262 -9.98 2.70 16.29
C PHE A 262 -10.36 3.78 17.28
N GLY A 263 -9.66 3.76 18.41
CA GLY A 263 -9.69 4.84 19.39
C GLY A 263 -8.27 5.32 19.65
N PHE A 264 -8.15 6.58 20.05
CA PHE A 264 -6.87 7.11 20.51
C PHE A 264 -7.04 7.75 21.89
N ILE A 265 -5.95 7.74 22.66
CA ILE A 265 -5.87 8.34 23.98
C ILE A 265 -4.59 9.16 24.03
N THR A 266 -4.67 10.34 24.64
CA THR A 266 -3.53 11.20 24.92
C THR A 266 -3.54 11.58 26.39
N GLU A 267 -2.37 11.67 27.02
CA GLU A 267 -2.24 12.09 28.42
C GLU A 267 -2.28 13.62 28.55
N GLY A 268 -2.02 14.34 27.46
CA GLY A 268 -2.08 15.79 27.39
C GLY A 268 -2.18 16.29 25.95
N GLY A 269 -2.74 17.50 25.80
CA GLY A 269 -2.97 18.13 24.50
C GLY A 269 -4.24 17.67 23.79
N ASN A 270 -4.57 18.39 22.71
CA ASN A 270 -5.75 18.16 21.88
C ASN A 270 -5.31 18.03 20.42
N PRO A 271 -4.66 16.91 20.04
CA PRO A 271 -4.23 16.73 18.66
C PRO A 271 -5.42 16.39 17.76
N GLU A 272 -5.29 16.77 16.49
CA GLU A 272 -6.11 16.18 15.44
C GLU A 272 -5.45 14.89 14.97
N VAL A 273 -6.19 13.78 14.97
CA VAL A 273 -5.66 12.47 14.61
C VAL A 273 -6.28 12.02 13.30
N TYR A 274 -5.45 11.64 12.35
CA TYR A 274 -5.85 11.15 11.04
C TYR A 274 -5.33 9.73 10.85
N VAL A 275 -6.18 8.84 10.36
CA VAL A 275 -5.81 7.48 9.97
C VAL A 275 -5.97 7.36 8.46
N GLU A 276 -4.85 7.13 7.80
CA GLU A 276 -4.75 6.91 6.37
C GLU A 276 -4.49 5.43 6.09
N TYR A 277 -5.22 4.86 5.13
CA TYR A 277 -4.95 3.51 4.64
C TYR A 277 -5.39 3.36 3.18
N LYS A 278 -4.90 2.31 2.54
CA LYS A 278 -5.36 1.88 1.22
C LYS A 278 -5.86 0.45 1.30
N HIS A 279 -6.94 0.17 0.59
CA HIS A 279 -7.40 -1.20 0.41
C HIS A 279 -6.38 -2.01 -0.40
N ARG A 280 -6.14 -3.25 0.01
CA ARG A 280 -5.31 -4.22 -0.69
C ARG A 280 -6.15 -5.35 -1.26
N TYR A 281 -5.81 -5.78 -2.46
CA TYR A 281 -6.55 -6.78 -3.23
C TYR A 281 -5.62 -7.85 -3.77
N LEU A 282 -6.13 -9.08 -3.87
CA LEU A 282 -5.39 -10.20 -4.43
C LEU A 282 -5.39 -10.18 -5.96
N SER A 283 -6.36 -9.55 -6.61
CA SER A 283 -6.50 -9.53 -8.07
C SER A 283 -6.87 -8.15 -8.61
N VAL A 284 -7.04 -8.01 -9.93
CA VAL A 284 -7.61 -6.86 -10.68
C VAL A 284 -8.53 -7.35 -11.78
#